data_AF-A0A8J7IZ12-F1
#
_entry.id   AF-A0A8J7IZ12-F1
#
_cell.length_a   1.000
_cell.length_b   1.000
_cell.length_c   1.000
_cell.angle_alpha   90.00
_cell.angle_beta   90.00
_cell.angle_gamma   90.00
#
_symmetry.space_group_name_H-M   'P 1'
#
loop_
_entity.id
_entity.type
_entity.pdbx_description
1 polymer ?
#
loop_
_entity_poly.entity_id
_entity_poly.type
_entity_poly.pdbx_seq_one_letter_code
_entity_poly.pdbx_strand_id
1 'polypeptide(L)'
;MSEQLENDIYSLVWMTSPYKIGVDSFVFFIWSLDTSLWWLDTGKLEAGVSPKSGGSIAASLSSNNSTTFNIEDGTPKFSNTVSGMPSDKFLIMGGSDIPNSAFSTGTGESYFPTFTKQAYINTQQTFDSDATLWVAVTTSYIQAMDVLGQSNISNAAIVTFPLNRYNLTAVLGEDNTWNVF
;
A
#
# COMPACT_ATOMS: atom_id res chain seq x y z
N MET A 1 -11.81 -4.56 -21.32
CA MET A 1 -11.08 -3.31 -21.04
C MET A 1 -9.60 -3.65 -21.10
N SER A 2 -8.80 -2.80 -21.73
CA SER A 2 -7.42 -3.06 -22.15
C SER A 2 -6.55 -3.64 -21.04
N GLU A 3 -5.71 -4.61 -21.38
CA GLU A 3 -4.70 -5.24 -20.52
C GLU A 3 -3.94 -4.17 -19.74
N GLN A 4 -4.06 -4.20 -18.40
CA GLN A 4 -3.20 -3.41 -17.52
C GLN A 4 -1.75 -3.80 -17.77
N LEU A 5 -0.89 -2.78 -17.94
CA LEU A 5 0.50 -2.95 -18.33
C LEU A 5 1.38 -3.31 -17.12
N GLU A 6 2.57 -3.81 -17.43
CA GLU A 6 3.64 -4.30 -16.55
C GLU A 6 4.13 -3.32 -15.45
N ASN A 7 3.54 -2.11 -15.34
CA ASN A 7 4.00 -1.01 -14.48
C ASN A 7 2.90 -0.35 -13.63
N ASP A 8 1.71 -0.95 -13.55
CA ASP A 8 0.59 -0.37 -12.81
C ASP A 8 0.84 -0.37 -11.29
N ILE A 9 0.51 0.76 -10.65
CA ILE A 9 0.46 0.87 -9.19
C ILE A 9 -0.84 0.27 -8.72
N TYR A 10 -0.75 -0.67 -7.79
CA TYR A 10 -1.89 -1.21 -7.06
C TYR A 10 -1.92 -0.63 -5.65
N SER A 11 -3.11 -0.25 -5.20
CA SER A 11 -3.37 0.08 -3.80
C SER A 11 -3.57 -1.20 -3.00
N LEU A 12 -3.12 -1.20 -1.75
CA LEU A 12 -3.42 -2.26 -0.79
C LEU A 12 -4.44 -1.77 0.22
N VAL A 13 -5.19 -2.72 0.78
CA VAL A 13 -6.03 -2.46 1.95
C VAL A 13 -5.12 -2.10 3.12
N TRP A 14 -5.14 -0.83 3.54
CA TRP A 14 -4.25 -0.36 4.58
C TRP A 14 -4.64 -0.88 5.97
N MET A 15 -5.92 -0.72 6.33
CA MET A 15 -6.46 -1.14 7.63
C MET A 15 -7.86 -1.71 7.44
N THR A 16 -8.21 -2.69 8.28
CA THR A 16 -9.53 -3.32 8.29
C THR A 16 -10.04 -3.47 9.70
N SER A 17 -11.36 -3.43 9.87
CA SER A 17 -11.94 -3.84 11.14
C SER A 17 -11.75 -5.36 11.31
N PRO A 18 -11.30 -5.84 12.48
CA PRO A 18 -11.21 -7.27 12.76
C PRO A 18 -12.60 -7.93 12.89
N TYR A 19 -13.67 -7.14 13.00
CA TYR A 19 -15.04 -7.61 13.16
C TYR A 19 -16.00 -6.91 12.20
N LYS A 20 -17.10 -7.59 11.87
CA LYS A 20 -18.25 -6.90 11.29
C LYS A 20 -18.77 -5.85 12.29
N ILE A 21 -18.80 -4.59 11.87
CA ILE A 21 -19.28 -3.49 12.70
C ILE A 21 -20.82 -3.51 12.70
N GLY A 22 -21.42 -3.51 13.89
CA GLY A 22 -22.87 -3.45 14.08
C GLY A 22 -23.41 -2.02 14.03
N VAL A 23 -24.74 -1.90 14.06
CA VAL A 23 -25.41 -0.61 14.24
C VAL A 23 -24.95 0.03 15.56
N ASP A 24 -24.77 1.35 15.57
CA ASP A 24 -24.30 2.14 16.71
C ASP A 24 -22.95 1.71 17.30
N SER A 25 -22.15 0.97 16.53
CA SER A 25 -20.81 0.53 16.91
C SER A 25 -19.74 1.34 16.17
N PHE A 26 -18.53 1.39 16.73
CA PHE A 26 -17.41 2.12 16.13
C PHE A 26 -16.13 1.28 16.13
N VAL A 27 -15.19 1.68 15.28
CA VAL A 27 -13.81 1.20 15.26
C VAL A 27 -12.89 2.41 15.17
N PHE A 28 -11.75 2.36 15.86
CA PHE A 28 -10.72 3.37 15.75
C PHE A 28 -9.56 2.83 14.91
N PHE A 29 -9.12 3.63 13.95
CA PHE A 29 -7.88 3.43 13.22
C PHE A 29 -6.90 4.53 13.65
N ILE A 30 -5.69 4.13 14.01
CA ILE A 30 -4.61 5.03 14.44
C ILE A 30 -3.38 4.68 13.63
N TRP A 31 -2.73 5.69 13.06
CA TRP A 31 -1.55 5.53 12.23
C TRP A 31 -0.57 6.70 12.42
N SER A 32 0.66 6.51 11.96
CA SER A 32 1.68 7.56 11.84
C SER A 32 2.04 7.83 10.38
N LEU A 33 2.74 8.92 10.12
CA LEU A 33 3.30 9.26 8.79
C LEU A 33 4.69 8.63 8.59
N ASP A 34 5.04 7.60 9.37
CA ASP A 34 6.31 6.92 9.23
C ASP A 34 6.30 6.13 7.91
N THR A 35 7.09 6.59 6.95
CA THR A 35 7.18 5.99 5.62
C THR A 35 8.16 4.83 5.57
N SER A 36 7.85 3.83 4.74
CA SER A 36 8.64 2.61 4.59
C SER A 36 8.58 2.08 3.16
N LEU A 37 9.60 1.31 2.77
CA LEU A 37 9.62 0.54 1.52
C LEU A 37 9.33 -0.92 1.86
N TRP A 38 8.58 -1.61 0.98
CA TRP A 38 8.06 -2.95 1.21
C TRP A 38 8.37 -3.87 0.04
N TRP A 39 8.72 -5.12 0.36
CA TRP A 39 8.65 -6.23 -0.58
C TRP A 39 7.61 -7.22 -0.07
N LEU A 40 6.89 -7.85 -1.00
CA LEU A 40 5.77 -8.75 -0.72
C LEU A 40 5.84 -9.96 -1.64
N ASP A 41 5.65 -11.16 -1.10
CA ASP A 41 5.44 -12.39 -1.87
C ASP A 41 3.98 -12.47 -2.31
N THR A 42 3.70 -11.84 -3.45
CA THR A 42 2.37 -11.79 -4.07
C THR A 42 2.18 -12.87 -5.13
N GLY A 43 3.26 -13.48 -5.63
CA GLY A 43 3.23 -14.08 -6.95
C GLY A 43 2.93 -13.01 -8.02
N LYS A 44 2.12 -13.39 -9.00
CA LYS A 44 1.62 -12.46 -10.01
C LYS A 44 0.70 -11.44 -9.34
N LEU A 45 1.07 -10.17 -9.43
CA LEU A 45 0.35 -9.06 -8.85
C LEU A 45 -0.95 -8.82 -9.63
N GLU A 46 -2.09 -9.02 -8.98
CA GLU A 46 -3.40 -8.72 -9.50
C GLU A 46 -4.38 -8.45 -8.35
N ALA A 47 -5.52 -7.85 -8.68
CA ALA A 47 -6.55 -7.53 -7.70
C ALA A 47 -7.05 -8.79 -6.96
N GLY A 48 -7.23 -8.66 -5.64
CA GLY A 48 -7.72 -9.71 -4.76
C GLY A 48 -6.64 -10.66 -4.23
N VAL A 49 -5.38 -10.48 -4.63
CA VAL A 49 -4.26 -11.25 -4.07
C VAL A 49 -3.89 -10.74 -2.68
N SER A 50 -3.72 -11.66 -1.73
CA SER A 50 -3.12 -11.41 -0.42
C SER A 50 -1.66 -11.85 -0.43
N PRO A 51 -0.71 -10.99 -0.01
CA PRO A 51 0.69 -11.39 0.15
C PRO A 51 0.84 -12.56 1.14
N LYS A 52 1.72 -13.52 0.82
CA LYS A 52 2.03 -14.67 1.71
C LYS A 52 3.07 -14.32 2.77
N SER A 53 3.99 -13.43 2.41
CA SER A 53 5.06 -12.94 3.27
C SER A 53 5.50 -11.56 2.78
N GLY A 54 6.28 -10.87 3.60
CA GLY A 54 6.81 -9.57 3.25
C GLY A 54 7.83 -9.08 4.26
N GLY A 55 8.49 -8.00 3.89
CA GLY A 55 9.43 -7.30 4.74
C GLY A 55 9.47 -5.83 4.39
N SER A 56 9.95 -5.02 5.34
CA SER A 56 9.99 -3.58 5.19
C SER A 56 11.30 -2.99 5.69
N ILE A 57 11.59 -1.79 5.20
CA ILE A 57 12.68 -0.94 5.69
C ILE A 57 12.16 0.49 5.80
N ALA A 58 12.53 1.19 6.87
CA ALA A 58 12.18 2.59 7.05
C ALA A 58 12.81 3.45 5.93
N ALA A 59 12.07 4.44 5.44
CA ALA A 59 12.53 5.33 4.39
C ALA A 59 12.02 6.75 4.60
N SER A 60 12.66 7.73 3.98
CA SER A 60 12.25 9.13 4.03
C SER A 60 12.65 9.86 2.76
N LEU A 61 11.72 10.62 2.17
CA LEU A 61 11.98 11.50 1.02
C LEU A 61 13.09 12.51 1.29
N SER A 62 13.25 12.93 2.55
CA SER A 62 14.25 13.95 2.92
C SER A 62 15.70 13.47 2.85
N SER A 63 15.95 12.17 2.94
CA SER A 63 17.31 11.66 3.15
C SER A 63 17.58 10.25 2.64
N ASN A 64 16.62 9.33 2.77
CA ASN A 64 16.81 7.89 2.56
C ASN A 64 15.60 7.32 1.80
N ASN A 65 15.44 7.73 0.55
CA ASN A 65 14.26 7.44 -0.28
C ASN A 65 14.47 6.31 -1.29
N SER A 66 15.68 5.75 -1.39
CA SER A 66 16.03 4.75 -2.38
C SER A 66 16.59 3.48 -1.74
N THR A 67 16.28 2.32 -2.32
CA THR A 67 16.89 1.03 -1.97
C THR A 67 16.94 0.08 -3.17
N THR A 68 17.65 -1.03 -3.02
CA THR A 68 17.62 -2.16 -3.95
C THR A 68 16.94 -3.35 -3.29
N PHE A 69 15.95 -3.94 -3.97
CA PHE A 69 15.37 -5.23 -3.61
C PHE A 69 16.13 -6.34 -4.34
N ASN A 70 16.54 -7.40 -3.65
CA ASN A 70 17.12 -8.58 -4.28
C ASN A 70 16.84 -9.85 -3.48
N ILE A 71 17.15 -11.01 -4.07
CA ILE A 71 17.21 -12.29 -3.37
C ILE A 71 18.68 -12.63 -3.15
N GLU A 72 19.15 -12.61 -1.91
CA GLU A 72 20.52 -12.99 -1.58
C GLU A 72 20.51 -14.27 -0.75
N ASP A 73 21.25 -15.29 -1.18
CA ASP A 73 21.30 -16.61 -0.54
C ASP A 73 19.89 -17.20 -0.29
N GLY A 74 18.99 -17.00 -1.24
CA GLY A 74 17.60 -17.46 -1.17
C GLY A 74 16.69 -16.63 -0.26
N THR A 75 17.18 -15.51 0.29
CA THR A 75 16.44 -14.64 1.20
C THR A 75 16.05 -13.33 0.51
N PRO A 76 14.75 -12.98 0.41
CA PRO A 76 14.32 -11.67 -0.06
C PRO A 76 14.74 -10.58 0.93
N LYS A 77 15.42 -9.54 0.44
CA LYS A 77 15.86 -8.44 1.29
C LYS A 77 16.02 -7.13 0.53
N PHE A 78 15.96 -6.06 1.30
CA PHE A 78 16.42 -4.75 0.88
C PHE A 78 17.88 -4.53 1.23
N SER A 79 18.57 -3.75 0.41
CA SER A 79 19.80 -3.07 0.83
C SER A 79 19.47 -1.97 1.85
N ASN A 80 20.51 -1.40 2.44
CA ASN A 80 20.35 -0.17 3.22
C ASN A 80 19.76 0.93 2.32
N THR A 81 18.88 1.74 2.89
CA THR A 81 18.34 2.91 2.20
C THR A 81 19.41 3.99 2.05
N VAL A 82 19.38 4.67 0.91
CA VAL A 82 20.27 5.78 0.57
C VAL A 82 19.47 6.90 -0.09
N SER A 83 20.07 8.08 -0.22
CA SER A 83 19.49 9.16 -1.03
C SER A 83 19.53 8.78 -2.51
N GLY A 84 18.40 8.93 -3.19
CA GLY A 84 18.25 8.74 -4.63
C GLY A 84 17.55 9.91 -5.30
N MET A 85 17.66 9.98 -6.63
CA MET A 85 17.01 11.00 -7.45
C MET A 85 15.86 10.41 -8.27
N PRO A 86 14.72 11.10 -8.36
CA PRO A 86 14.44 12.41 -7.74
C PRO A 86 14.12 12.29 -6.23
N SER A 87 14.43 13.33 -5.45
CA SER A 87 14.33 13.31 -3.98
C SER A 87 12.89 13.37 -3.45
N ASP A 88 11.94 13.75 -4.30
CA ASP A 88 10.51 13.83 -3.98
C ASP A 88 9.76 12.50 -4.22
N LYS A 89 10.47 11.44 -4.63
CA LYS A 89 9.88 10.12 -4.86
C LYS A 89 10.60 9.04 -4.08
N PHE A 90 9.88 7.98 -3.76
CA PHE A 90 10.48 6.74 -3.31
C PHE A 90 10.93 5.90 -4.49
N LEU A 91 12.09 5.26 -4.35
CA LEU A 91 12.79 4.54 -5.41
C LEU A 91 13.12 3.13 -4.93
N ILE A 92 12.76 2.13 -5.74
CA ILE A 92 13.15 0.74 -5.52
C ILE A 92 13.76 0.20 -6.79
N MET A 93 15.02 -0.19 -6.73
CA MET A 93 15.73 -0.86 -7.81
C MET A 93 15.56 -2.37 -7.65
N GLY A 94 15.10 -3.05 -8.69
CA GLY A 94 15.14 -4.51 -8.75
C GLY A 94 16.55 -5.02 -9.04
N GLY A 95 17.06 -5.91 -8.20
CA GLY A 95 18.31 -6.64 -8.42
C GLY A 95 18.22 -7.68 -9.54
N SER A 96 19.32 -8.37 -9.81
CA SER A 96 19.43 -9.35 -10.90
C SER A 96 18.80 -10.71 -10.58
N ASP A 97 18.60 -11.03 -9.30
CA ASP A 97 18.24 -12.38 -8.84
C ASP A 97 16.77 -12.48 -8.40
N ILE A 98 15.96 -11.48 -8.75
CA ILE A 98 14.53 -11.48 -8.49
C ILE A 98 13.84 -12.45 -9.45
N PRO A 99 13.10 -13.46 -8.96
CA PRO A 99 12.28 -14.29 -9.82
C PRO A 99 11.16 -13.44 -10.44
N ASN A 100 11.02 -13.49 -11.77
CA ASN A 100 9.97 -12.76 -12.46
C ASN A 100 8.58 -13.14 -11.95
N SER A 101 7.74 -12.13 -11.73
CA SER A 101 6.35 -12.29 -11.30
C SER A 101 6.15 -13.07 -9.99
N ALA A 102 7.15 -13.07 -9.10
CA ALA A 102 7.04 -13.70 -7.77
C ALA A 102 6.80 -12.69 -6.65
N PHE A 103 7.42 -11.51 -6.76
CA PHE A 103 7.40 -10.49 -5.73
C PHE A 103 6.83 -9.18 -6.25
N SER A 104 6.25 -8.40 -5.36
CA SER A 104 5.93 -7.00 -5.59
C SER A 104 6.73 -6.13 -4.62
N THR A 105 6.99 -4.90 -5.03
CA THR A 105 7.68 -3.90 -4.21
C THR A 105 6.86 -2.63 -4.13
N GLY A 106 7.03 -1.84 -3.08
CA GLY A 106 6.06 -0.81 -2.76
C GLY A 106 6.46 0.13 -1.66
N THR A 107 5.56 1.05 -1.35
CA THR A 107 5.66 1.97 -0.22
C THR A 107 4.59 1.66 0.82
N GLY A 108 4.83 2.12 2.04
CA GLY A 108 3.90 1.98 3.14
C GLY A 108 4.00 3.12 4.12
N GLU A 109 2.91 3.30 4.86
CA GLU A 109 2.78 4.28 5.93
C GLU A 109 2.37 3.57 7.22
N SER A 110 2.85 4.08 8.35
CA SER A 110 2.58 3.50 9.67
C SER A 110 2.92 2.01 9.76
N TYR A 111 3.99 1.60 9.06
CA TYR A 111 4.44 0.21 8.98
C TYR A 111 3.41 -0.77 8.34
N PHE A 112 2.55 -0.27 7.44
CA PHE A 112 1.74 -1.11 6.57
C PHE A 112 1.93 -0.70 5.11
N PRO A 113 2.02 -1.66 4.16
CA PRO A 113 2.12 -1.33 2.75
C PRO A 113 0.82 -0.69 2.25
N THR A 114 0.95 0.36 1.44
CA THR A 114 -0.18 1.15 0.89
C THR A 114 -0.23 1.05 -0.63
N PHE A 115 0.93 1.00 -1.29
CA PHE A 115 1.03 0.87 -2.74
C PHE A 115 2.07 -0.18 -3.13
N THR A 116 1.84 -0.88 -4.25
CA THR A 116 2.81 -1.83 -4.78
C THR A 116 2.78 -1.92 -6.31
N LYS A 117 3.91 -2.34 -6.87
CA LYS A 117 4.12 -2.67 -8.29
C LYS A 117 4.78 -4.04 -8.37
N GLN A 118 4.53 -4.78 -9.46
CA GLN A 118 5.23 -6.04 -9.69
C GLN A 118 6.74 -5.80 -9.82
N ALA A 119 7.55 -6.55 -9.07
CA ALA A 119 9.00 -6.44 -9.11
C ALA A 119 9.58 -7.24 -10.30
N TYR A 120 10.51 -6.63 -11.01
CA TYR A 120 11.23 -7.22 -12.14
C TYR A 120 12.73 -6.95 -12.04
N ILE A 121 13.52 -7.85 -12.63
CA ILE A 121 14.97 -7.72 -12.64
C ILE A 121 15.44 -6.42 -13.30
N ASN A 122 16.40 -5.75 -12.68
CA ASN A 122 17.05 -4.55 -13.22
C ASN A 122 16.09 -3.40 -13.61
N THR A 123 14.91 -3.33 -12.97
CA THR A 123 13.91 -2.27 -13.21
C THR A 123 13.86 -1.29 -12.05
N GLN A 124 13.71 0.01 -12.36
CA GLN A 124 13.51 1.03 -11.34
C GLN A 124 12.02 1.32 -11.19
N GLN A 125 11.53 1.19 -9.97
CA GLN A 125 10.20 1.62 -9.61
C GLN A 125 10.25 2.93 -8.86
N THR A 126 9.32 3.83 -9.20
CA THR A 126 9.09 5.09 -8.52
C THR A 126 7.69 5.12 -7.91
N PHE A 127 7.58 5.72 -6.73
CA PHE A 127 6.32 5.93 -6.03
C PHE A 127 6.24 7.37 -5.53
N ASP A 128 5.06 7.97 -5.69
CA ASP A 128 4.76 9.30 -5.16
C ASP A 128 4.45 9.22 -3.66
N SER A 129 4.60 10.36 -2.97
CA SER A 129 4.30 10.50 -1.55
C SER A 129 2.81 10.71 -1.26
N ASP A 130 2.06 11.15 -2.26
CA ASP A 130 0.72 11.68 -2.05
C ASP A 130 -0.31 10.56 -2.19
N ALA A 131 -0.73 10.01 -1.05
CA ALA A 131 -1.81 9.04 -0.99
C ALA A 131 -3.16 9.74 -0.84
N THR A 132 -4.11 9.48 -1.74
CA THR A 132 -5.52 9.78 -1.48
C THR A 132 -6.07 8.71 -0.55
N LEU A 133 -6.53 9.11 0.63
CA LEU A 133 -7.13 8.20 1.60
C LEU A 133 -8.60 7.99 1.32
N TRP A 134 -9.04 6.74 1.46
CA TRP A 134 -10.43 6.33 1.26
C TRP A 134 -10.92 5.52 2.47
N VAL A 135 -12.20 5.68 2.79
CA VAL A 135 -12.95 4.79 3.67
C VAL A 135 -14.02 4.09 2.86
N ALA A 136 -14.23 2.80 3.09
CA ALA A 136 -15.21 2.00 2.37
C ALA A 136 -15.80 0.90 3.26
N VAL A 137 -16.97 0.39 2.88
CA VAL A 137 -17.50 -0.87 3.41
C VAL A 137 -17.59 -1.88 2.28
N THR A 138 -17.20 -3.10 2.59
CA THR A 138 -17.24 -4.24 1.67
C THR A 138 -18.26 -5.26 2.16
N THR A 139 -18.95 -5.91 1.21
CA THR A 139 -19.80 -7.09 1.47
C THR A 139 -19.01 -8.40 1.43
N SER A 140 -17.79 -8.35 0.89
CA SER A 140 -16.83 -9.46 0.83
C SER A 140 -15.83 -9.37 1.97
N TYR A 141 -15.33 -10.52 2.40
CA TYR A 141 -14.22 -10.58 3.33
C TYR A 141 -12.96 -10.01 2.67
N ILE A 142 -12.33 -9.04 3.33
CA ILE A 142 -11.09 -8.38 2.93
C ILE A 142 -10.19 -8.32 4.16
N GLN A 143 -8.90 -8.53 3.95
CA GLN A 143 -7.87 -8.44 4.96
C GLN A 143 -6.97 -7.23 4.69
N ALA A 144 -6.28 -6.76 5.73
CA ALA A 144 -5.19 -5.81 5.52
C ALA A 144 -4.14 -6.43 4.58
N MET A 145 -3.52 -5.61 3.75
CA MET A 145 -2.57 -5.97 2.70
C MET A 145 -3.18 -6.66 1.46
N ASP A 146 -4.50 -6.90 1.39
CA ASP A 146 -5.10 -7.37 0.14
C ASP A 146 -4.90 -6.34 -0.97
N VAL A 147 -4.53 -6.79 -2.16
CA VAL A 147 -4.41 -5.95 -3.34
C VAL A 147 -5.81 -5.53 -3.80
N LEU A 148 -6.09 -4.23 -3.78
CA LEU A 148 -7.40 -3.72 -4.13
C LEU A 148 -7.64 -3.79 -5.64
N GLY A 149 -8.79 -4.33 -6.03
CA GLY A 149 -9.36 -4.14 -7.36
C GLY A 149 -10.37 -3.01 -7.37
N GLN A 150 -10.43 -2.22 -8.45
CA GLN A 150 -11.45 -1.17 -8.60
C GLN A 150 -12.88 -1.72 -8.54
N SER A 151 -13.10 -3.00 -8.87
CA SER A 151 -14.40 -3.66 -8.76
C SER A 151 -14.85 -3.97 -7.33
N ASN A 152 -13.93 -3.93 -6.35
CA ASN A 152 -14.17 -4.41 -4.99
C ASN A 152 -14.46 -3.27 -4.00
N ILE A 153 -14.50 -2.03 -4.48
CA ILE A 153 -14.75 -0.84 -3.67
C ILE A 153 -16.18 -0.37 -3.94
N SER A 154 -17.14 -0.87 -3.14
CA SER A 154 -18.49 -0.31 -3.07
C SER A 154 -18.55 0.75 -1.96
N ASN A 155 -19.40 1.77 -2.12
CA ASN A 155 -19.73 2.73 -1.07
C ASN A 155 -18.47 3.29 -0.38
N ALA A 156 -17.63 3.98 -1.15
CA ALA A 156 -16.41 4.61 -0.65
C ALA A 156 -16.53 6.13 -0.61
N ALA A 157 -15.80 6.74 0.31
CA ALA A 157 -15.62 8.19 0.38
C ALA A 157 -14.16 8.56 0.60
N ILE A 158 -13.78 9.70 0.02
CA ILE A 158 -12.46 10.29 0.25
C ILE A 158 -12.41 10.83 1.66
N VAL A 159 -11.28 10.58 2.33
CA VAL A 159 -10.96 11.13 3.65
C VAL A 159 -9.89 12.19 3.48
N THR A 160 -10.24 13.46 3.67
CA THR A 160 -9.31 14.59 3.57
C THR A 160 -9.17 15.27 4.91
N PHE A 161 -7.95 15.35 5.43
CA PHE A 161 -7.65 16.07 6.66
C PHE A 161 -7.47 17.56 6.38
N PRO A 162 -8.26 18.45 7.00
CA PRO A 162 -8.00 19.88 6.94
C PRO A 162 -6.65 20.23 7.60
N LEU A 163 -6.13 21.42 7.29
CA LEU A 163 -4.88 21.90 7.87
C LEU A 163 -4.93 21.84 9.42
N ASN A 164 -3.89 21.27 10.03
CA ASN A 164 -3.74 21.10 11.48
C ASN A 164 -4.84 20.24 12.16
N ARG A 165 -5.58 19.43 11.40
CA ARG A 165 -6.50 18.41 11.94
C ARG A 165 -5.87 17.05 11.73
N TYR A 166 -5.80 16.26 12.80
CA TYR A 166 -5.17 14.93 12.81
C TYR A 166 -6.13 13.82 13.26
N ASN A 167 -7.41 14.15 13.38
CA ASN A 167 -8.49 13.21 13.60
C ASN A 167 -9.67 13.58 12.69
N LEU A 168 -10.41 12.55 12.28
CA LEU A 168 -11.64 12.66 11.51
C LEU A 168 -12.59 11.56 11.97
N THR A 169 -13.89 11.79 11.81
CA THR A 169 -14.92 10.78 12.04
C THR A 169 -15.66 10.52 10.74
N ALA A 170 -15.76 9.26 10.32
CA ALA A 170 -16.59 8.85 9.20
C ALA A 170 -17.77 8.02 9.70
N VAL A 171 -18.99 8.41 9.32
CA VAL A 171 -20.24 7.74 9.71
C VAL A 171 -20.93 7.21 8.45
N LEU A 172 -21.20 5.92 8.41
CA LEU A 172 -22.02 5.31 7.37
C LEU A 172 -23.50 5.43 7.74
N GLY A 173 -24.27 6.14 6.92
CA GLY A 173 -25.72 6.29 7.08
C GLY A 173 -26.51 5.05 6.68
N GLU A 174 -27.79 5.02 7.05
CA GLU A 174 -28.72 3.92 6.68
C GLU A 174 -28.94 3.80 5.17
N ASP A 175 -28.66 4.86 4.41
CA ASP A 175 -28.69 4.90 2.95
C ASP A 175 -27.41 4.39 2.29
N ASN A 176 -26.46 3.88 3.10
CA ASN A 176 -25.11 3.45 2.69
C ASN A 176 -24.23 4.57 2.13
N THR A 177 -24.46 5.82 2.55
CA THR A 177 -23.58 6.95 2.23
C THR A 177 -22.71 7.34 3.41
N TRP A 178 -21.49 7.81 3.13
CA TRP A 178 -20.56 8.26 4.15
C TRP A 178 -20.68 9.76 4.41
N ASN A 179 -20.72 10.13 5.68
CA ASN A 179 -20.52 11.50 6.16
C ASN A 179 -19.17 11.57 6.89
N VAL A 180 -18.29 12.47 6.45
CA VAL A 180 -16.92 12.63 6.99
C VAL A 180 -16.80 14.01 7.66
N PHE A 181 -16.34 14.05 8.91
CA PHE A 181 -16.27 15.23 9.79
C PHE A 181 -14.86 15.48 10.33
#